data_AF-A0A183A1T8-F1
#
_entry.id   AF-A0A183A1T8-F1
#
_cell.length_a   1.000
_cell.length_b   1.000
_cell.length_c   1.000
_cell.angle_alpha   90.00
_cell.angle_beta   90.00
_cell.angle_gamma   90.00
#
_symmetry.space_group_name_H-M   'P 1'
#
loop_
_entity.id
_entity.type
_entity.pdbx_description
1 polymer ?
#
loop_
_entity_poly.entity_id
_entity_poly.type
_entity_poly.pdbx_seq_one_letter_code
_entity_poly.pdbx_strand_id
1 'polypeptide(L)'
;MNPRLVTMFNDSLNTGRIPEDWKHTTVVPIFKEVNQSDPSNYRPSSLTSIVAKLLERILRDYISAHLLQIVFLCNAQHGFIKGISCLTYLLCFLDVLTQKLDEGTEVEVCYLDFQKALDSVNHRLLDFKPRETGLNPKVGNWFRAFLSGRTYKVRVRGCLSEVGSPTNKGPQGSILGPLLLLVYVNDIISGLEKPCFLYADDIKLVKNPDDRYSLQSDILKICEWSQK
;
A
#
# COMPACT_ATOMS: atom_id res chain seq x y z
N MET A 1 -6.66 -16.76 -22.11
CA MET A 1 -7.63 -15.75 -21.60
C MET A 1 -8.74 -15.59 -22.63
N ASN A 2 -9.99 -15.42 -22.22
CA ASN A 2 -11.12 -15.27 -23.16
C ASN A 2 -10.90 -14.04 -24.08
N PRO A 3 -11.00 -14.16 -25.43
CA PRO A 3 -10.73 -13.06 -26.36
C PRO A 3 -11.51 -11.78 -26.05
N ARG A 4 -12.76 -11.88 -25.57
CA ARG A 4 -13.58 -10.72 -25.23
C ARG A 4 -13.05 -9.96 -24.02
N LEU A 5 -12.53 -10.68 -23.02
CA LEU A 5 -11.88 -10.06 -21.85
C LEU A 5 -10.60 -9.35 -22.27
N VAL A 6 -9.81 -9.95 -23.18
CA VAL A 6 -8.59 -9.35 -23.69
C VAL A 6 -8.89 -8.03 -24.41
N THR A 7 -9.87 -8.01 -25.31
CA THR A 7 -10.31 -6.78 -26.00
C THR A 7 -10.73 -5.71 -24.98
N MET A 8 -11.59 -6.07 -24.03
CA MET A 8 -12.06 -5.13 -23.00
C MET A 8 -10.94 -4.58 -22.11
N PHE A 9 -9.96 -5.42 -21.73
CA PHE A 9 -8.80 -4.99 -20.95
C PHE A 9 -7.90 -4.06 -21.74
N ASN A 10 -7.62 -4.40 -23.00
CA ASN A 10 -6.81 -3.57 -23.89
C ASN A 10 -7.48 -2.22 -24.14
N ASP A 11 -8.79 -2.20 -24.41
CA ASP A 11 -9.54 -0.97 -24.63
C ASP A 11 -9.54 -0.09 -23.38
N SER A 12 -9.77 -0.69 -22.20
CA SER A 12 -9.72 0.02 -20.92
C SER A 12 -8.34 0.64 -20.66
N LEU A 13 -7.26 -0.10 -20.90
CA LEU A 13 -5.88 0.39 -20.74
C LEU A 13 -5.50 1.46 -21.76
N ASN A 14 -5.89 1.29 -23.03
CA ASN A 14 -5.54 2.22 -24.10
C ASN A 14 -6.29 3.55 -23.99
N THR A 15 -7.55 3.50 -23.58
CA THR A 15 -8.40 4.71 -23.45
C THR A 15 -8.34 5.35 -22.07
N GLY A 16 -7.85 4.62 -21.06
CA GLY A 16 -7.93 5.04 -19.66
C GLY A 16 -9.36 5.10 -19.13
N ARG A 17 -10.32 4.43 -19.80
CA ARG A 17 -11.72 4.37 -19.35
C ARG A 17 -11.98 3.06 -18.61
N ILE A 18 -12.71 3.16 -17.52
CA ILE A 18 -13.06 2.03 -16.66
C ILE A 18 -14.57 1.84 -16.73
N PRO A 19 -15.08 0.64 -17.03
CA PRO A 19 -16.51 0.35 -16.92
C PRO A 19 -17.06 0.71 -15.53
N GLU A 20 -18.23 1.34 -15.48
CA GLU A 20 -18.82 1.81 -14.21
C GLU A 20 -19.03 0.66 -13.21
N ASP A 21 -19.39 -0.53 -13.69
CA ASP A 21 -19.51 -1.74 -12.87
C ASP A 21 -18.22 -2.12 -12.14
N TRP A 22 -17.06 -1.69 -12.63
CA TRP A 22 -15.75 -1.95 -11.99
C TRP A 22 -15.41 -0.88 -10.94
N LYS A 23 -16.04 0.29 -11.05
CA LYS A 23 -15.91 1.38 -10.09
C LYS A 23 -16.88 1.26 -8.92
N HIS A 24 -17.98 0.52 -9.10
CA HIS A 24 -18.90 0.22 -8.02
C HIS A 24 -18.33 -0.83 -7.05
N THR A 25 -18.55 -0.62 -5.74
CA THR A 25 -18.04 -1.50 -4.69
C THR A 25 -19.13 -1.76 -3.65
N THR A 26 -19.30 -3.03 -3.26
CA THR A 26 -20.10 -3.36 -2.07
C THR A 26 -19.19 -3.47 -0.86
N VAL A 27 -19.33 -2.55 0.09
CA VAL A 27 -18.59 -2.53 1.35
C VAL A 27 -19.31 -3.42 2.37
N VAL A 28 -18.60 -4.39 2.92
CA VAL A 28 -19.06 -5.26 3.99
C VAL A 28 -18.27 -4.91 5.25
N PRO A 29 -18.91 -4.33 6.28
CA PRO A 29 -18.25 -4.09 7.56
C PRO A 29 -17.93 -5.42 8.25
N ILE A 30 -16.66 -5.62 8.61
CA ILE A 30 -16.20 -6.77 9.39
C ILE A 30 -15.90 -6.27 10.80
N PHE A 31 -16.60 -6.82 11.79
CA PHE A 31 -16.36 -6.48 13.20
C PHE A 31 -14.96 -6.91 13.63
N LYS A 32 -14.18 -5.98 14.22
CA LYS A 32 -12.90 -6.29 14.86
C LYS A 32 -13.14 -6.68 16.31
N GLU A 33 -13.31 -5.76 17.27
CA GLU A 33 -13.48 -6.11 18.70
C GLU A 33 -14.24 -5.03 19.52
N VAL A 34 -14.45 -5.30 20.81
CA VAL A 34 -14.99 -4.41 21.87
C VAL A 34 -16.51 -4.15 21.83
N ASN A 35 -16.99 -3.30 20.94
CA ASN A 35 -18.38 -2.81 20.98
C ASN A 35 -18.99 -2.77 19.58
N GLN A 36 -20.02 -3.59 19.35
CA GLN A 36 -20.73 -3.67 18.06
C GLN A 36 -21.52 -2.40 17.72
N SER A 37 -21.80 -1.54 18.70
CA SER A 37 -22.52 -0.29 18.49
C SER A 37 -21.64 0.86 18.00
N ASP A 38 -20.31 0.71 18.08
CA ASP A 38 -19.36 1.72 17.62
C ASP A 38 -18.89 1.38 16.18
N PRO A 39 -19.22 2.22 15.17
CA PRO A 39 -18.80 2.00 13.79
C PRO A 39 -17.28 1.96 13.59
N SER A 40 -16.49 2.58 14.48
CA SER A 40 -15.03 2.58 14.40
C SER A 40 -14.41 1.20 14.63
N ASN A 41 -15.15 0.29 15.29
CA ASN A 41 -14.76 -1.09 15.52
C ASN A 41 -14.98 -2.01 14.30
N TYR A 42 -15.43 -1.47 13.17
CA TYR A 42 -15.62 -2.24 11.95
C TYR A 42 -14.55 -1.88 10.91
N ARG A 43 -13.93 -2.91 10.35
CA ARG A 43 -13.07 -2.79 9.18
C ARG A 43 -13.92 -2.94 7.91
N PRO A 44 -13.93 -1.97 7.00
CA PRO A 44 -14.61 -2.15 5.73
C PRO A 44 -13.88 -3.20 4.86
N SER A 45 -14.63 -4.07 4.19
CA SER A 45 -14.11 -4.96 3.17
C SER A 45 -14.81 -4.70 1.85
N SER A 46 -14.04 -4.36 0.82
CA SER A 46 -14.56 -3.96 -0.48
C SER A 46 -14.70 -5.15 -1.41
N LEU A 47 -15.94 -5.51 -1.74
CA LEU A 47 -16.25 -6.45 -2.80
C LEU A 47 -16.30 -5.69 -4.13
N THR A 48 -15.21 -5.75 -4.88
CA THR A 48 -15.07 -5.18 -6.23
C THR A 48 -15.38 -6.21 -7.31
N SER A 49 -15.61 -5.72 -8.54
CA SER A 49 -15.82 -6.56 -9.73
C SER A 49 -14.71 -7.61 -9.90
N ILE A 50 -15.11 -8.87 -10.11
CA ILE A 50 -14.18 -9.98 -10.39
C ILE A 50 -13.37 -9.68 -11.65
N VAL A 51 -14.01 -9.09 -12.66
CA VAL A 51 -13.37 -8.72 -13.92
C VAL A 51 -12.31 -7.65 -13.68
N ALA A 52 -12.60 -6.65 -12.84
CA ALA A 52 -11.62 -5.64 -12.44
C ALA A 52 -10.44 -6.29 -11.69
N LYS A 53 -10.72 -7.20 -10.73
CA LYS A 53 -9.68 -7.95 -10.00
C LYS A 53 -8.77 -8.76 -10.92
N LEU A 54 -9.30 -9.34 -12.00
CA LEU A 54 -8.49 -10.05 -12.99
C LEU A 54 -7.49 -9.10 -13.67
N LEU A 55 -7.94 -7.93 -14.13
CA LEU A 55 -7.06 -6.93 -14.71
C LEU A 55 -6.07 -6.39 -13.67
N GLU A 56 -6.52 -6.13 -12.44
CA GLU A 56 -5.65 -5.70 -11.35
C GLU A 56 -4.51 -6.70 -11.13
N ARG A 57 -4.80 -8.01 -11.16
CA ARG A 57 -3.79 -9.06 -11.00
C ARG A 57 -2.76 -9.05 -12.13
N ILE A 58 -3.20 -8.92 -13.38
CA ILE A 58 -2.31 -8.86 -14.55
C ILE A 58 -1.38 -7.65 -14.43
N LEU A 59 -1.94 -6.48 -14.11
CA LEU A 59 -1.17 -5.26 -13.90
C LEU A 59 -0.24 -5.39 -12.70
N ARG A 60 -0.64 -6.08 -11.62
CA ARG A 60 0.22 -6.32 -10.46
C ARG A 60 1.47 -7.07 -10.87
N ASP A 61 1.32 -8.17 -11.60
CA ASP A 61 2.45 -8.98 -12.02
C ASP A 61 3.37 -8.20 -12.97
N TYR A 62 2.80 -7.42 -13.90
CA TYR A 62 3.55 -6.52 -14.79
C TYR A 62 4.34 -5.46 -14.01
N ILE A 63 3.70 -4.73 -13.11
CA ILE A 63 4.32 -3.65 -12.35
C ILE A 63 5.36 -4.21 -11.38
N SER A 64 5.06 -5.29 -10.66
CA SER A 64 6.01 -5.92 -9.74
C SER A 64 7.27 -6.37 -10.47
N ALA A 65 7.13 -6.97 -11.66
CA ALA A 65 8.29 -7.35 -12.47
C ALA A 65 9.11 -6.11 -12.89
N HIS A 66 8.44 -5.05 -13.34
CA HIS A 66 9.09 -3.79 -13.72
C HIS A 66 9.86 -3.15 -12.56
N LEU A 67 9.21 -2.99 -11.39
CA LEU A 67 9.84 -2.40 -10.20
C LEU A 67 11.05 -3.20 -9.72
N LEU A 68 11.03 -4.52 -9.85
CA LEU A 68 12.17 -5.38 -9.54
C LEU A 68 13.32 -5.17 -10.55
N GLN A 69 13.00 -5.07 -11.85
CA GLN A 69 14.01 -4.87 -12.90
C GLN A 69 14.79 -3.57 -12.72
N ILE A 70 14.12 -2.50 -12.29
CA ILE A 70 14.76 -1.19 -12.08
C ILE A 70 15.28 -0.99 -10.65
N VAL A 71 15.19 -2.01 -9.78
CA VAL A 71 15.57 -1.95 -8.36
C VAL A 71 14.94 -0.74 -7.65
N PHE A 72 13.65 -0.50 -7.94
CA PHE A 72 12.96 0.68 -7.41
C PHE A 72 12.75 0.58 -5.90
N LEU A 73 12.29 -0.59 -5.45
CA LEU A 73 11.99 -0.82 -4.04
C LEU A 73 13.29 -1.01 -3.26
N CYS A 74 13.41 -0.27 -2.16
CA CYS A 74 14.53 -0.39 -1.24
C CYS A 74 14.67 -1.80 -0.65
N ASN A 75 15.91 -2.16 -0.30
CA ASN A 75 16.22 -3.44 0.32
C ASN A 75 15.71 -3.57 1.77
N ALA A 76 15.35 -2.45 2.41
CA ALA A 76 14.80 -2.44 3.77
C ALA A 76 13.30 -2.78 3.81
N GLN A 77 12.60 -2.78 2.67
CA GLN A 77 11.20 -3.15 2.58
C GLN A 77 11.06 -4.67 2.44
N HIS A 78 10.23 -5.28 3.29
CA HIS A 78 9.97 -6.72 3.28
C HIS A 78 8.49 -7.06 3.07
N GLY A 79 7.58 -6.09 3.22
CA GLY A 79 6.15 -6.29 3.05
C GLY A 79 5.77 -6.39 1.58
N PHE A 80 4.85 -7.31 1.26
CA PHE A 80 4.26 -7.50 -0.08
C PHE A 80 5.24 -7.71 -1.25
N ILE A 81 6.52 -8.00 -0.97
CA ILE A 81 7.53 -8.34 -1.99
C ILE A 81 7.53 -9.86 -2.20
N LYS A 82 7.55 -10.29 -3.47
CA LYS A 82 7.58 -11.71 -3.83
C LYS A 82 8.86 -12.35 -3.31
N GLY A 83 8.71 -13.45 -2.56
CA GLY A 83 9.84 -14.21 -2.01
C GLY A 83 10.32 -13.71 -0.64
N ILE A 84 9.77 -12.60 -0.15
CA ILE A 84 10.03 -12.08 1.20
C ILE A 84 8.79 -12.31 2.07
N SER A 85 9.00 -12.70 3.31
CA SER A 85 7.96 -12.99 4.29
C SER A 85 8.21 -12.27 5.62
N CYS A 86 7.21 -12.30 6.50
CA CYS A 86 7.37 -11.84 7.88
C CYS A 86 8.50 -12.59 8.61
N LEU A 87 8.71 -13.88 8.31
CA LEU A 87 9.80 -14.66 8.89
C LEU A 87 11.17 -14.11 8.46
N THR A 88 11.37 -13.87 7.17
CA THR A 88 12.65 -13.32 6.68
C THR A 88 12.91 -11.93 7.23
N TYR A 89 11.86 -11.11 7.36
CA TYR A 89 11.92 -9.80 8.01
C TYR A 89 12.39 -9.92 9.47
N LEU A 90 11.78 -10.83 10.22
CA LEU A 90 12.13 -11.06 11.63
C LEU A 90 13.56 -11.57 11.78
N LEU A 91 14.00 -12.50 10.92
CA LEU A 91 15.36 -13.03 10.95
C LEU A 91 16.41 -11.94 10.68
N CYS A 92 16.21 -11.11 9.64
CA CYS A 92 17.13 -10.00 9.36
C CYS A 92 17.17 -8.97 10.50
N PHE A 93 16.03 -8.70 11.13
CA PHE A 93 15.96 -7.81 12.28
C PHE A 93 16.69 -8.38 13.50
N LEU A 94 16.44 -9.65 13.82
CA LEU A 94 17.08 -10.33 14.95
C LEU A 94 18.58 -10.44 14.78
N ASP A 95 19.06 -10.74 13.57
CA ASP A 95 20.49 -10.81 13.24
C ASP A 95 21.23 -9.51 13.60
N VAL A 96 20.64 -8.37 13.23
CA VAL A 96 21.17 -7.04 13.59
C VAL A 96 21.15 -6.81 15.10
N LEU A 97 20.06 -7.19 15.79
CA LEU A 97 19.99 -7.05 17.24
C LEU A 97 21.03 -7.91 17.96
N THR A 98 21.16 -9.18 17.57
CA THR A 98 22.10 -10.10 18.20
C THR A 98 23.54 -9.66 17.97
N GLN A 99 23.86 -9.19 16.76
CA GLN A 99 25.19 -8.65 16.48
C GLN A 99 25.52 -7.45 17.38
N LYS A 100 24.59 -6.50 17.54
CA LYS A 100 24.78 -5.32 18.40
C LYS A 100 24.95 -5.70 19.87
N LEU A 101 24.19 -6.69 20.34
CA LEU A 101 24.30 -7.22 21.70
C LEU A 101 25.63 -7.95 21.93
N ASP A 102 26.09 -8.75 20.96
CA ASP A 102 27.40 -9.43 21.02
C ASP A 102 28.57 -8.43 21.01
N GLU A 103 28.40 -7.28 20.35
CA GLU A 103 29.32 -6.14 20.39
C GLU A 103 29.27 -5.37 21.74
N GLY A 104 28.40 -5.75 22.67
CA GLY A 104 28.20 -5.06 23.95
C GLY A 104 27.57 -3.68 23.82
N THR A 105 26.91 -3.39 22.69
CA THR A 105 26.26 -2.11 22.42
C THR A 105 24.81 -2.15 22.88
N GLU A 106 24.34 -1.12 23.58
CA GLU A 106 22.91 -0.98 23.88
C GLU A 106 22.11 -0.66 22.61
N VAL A 107 20.87 -1.14 22.54
CA VAL A 107 20.02 -0.96 21.37
C VAL A 107 18.65 -0.45 21.79
N GLU A 108 18.22 0.62 21.14
CA GLU A 108 16.84 1.13 21.19
C GLU A 108 16.12 0.81 19.88
N VAL A 109 14.87 0.33 19.99
CA VAL A 109 14.04 0.04 18.82
C VAL A 109 12.77 0.87 18.88
N CYS A 110 12.58 1.74 17.89
CA CYS A 110 11.37 2.53 17.74
C CYS A 110 10.44 1.87 16.71
N TYR A 111 9.19 1.64 17.11
CA TYR A 111 8.14 1.07 16.28
C TYR A 111 7.17 2.17 15.84
N LEU A 112 6.96 2.30 14.53
CA LEU A 112 6.11 3.33 13.94
C LEU A 112 5.07 2.66 13.05
N ASP A 113 3.80 3.01 13.27
CA ASP A 113 2.64 2.54 12.51
C ASP A 113 1.91 3.75 11.90
N PHE A 114 1.51 3.64 10.64
CA PHE A 114 0.76 4.71 9.96
C PHE A 114 -0.74 4.44 10.02
N GLN A 115 -1.48 5.43 10.51
CA GLN A 115 -2.92 5.33 10.53
C GLN A 115 -3.50 5.31 9.10
N LYS A 116 -4.16 4.21 8.74
CA LYS A 116 -4.92 4.04 7.49
C LYS A 116 -4.10 4.34 6.23
N ALA A 117 -2.86 3.84 6.15
CA ALA A 117 -1.91 4.20 5.09
C ALA A 117 -2.48 4.09 3.65
N LEU A 118 -3.25 3.04 3.34
CA LEU A 118 -3.90 2.87 2.02
C LEU A 118 -5.01 3.89 1.72
N ASP A 119 -5.74 4.34 2.74
CA ASP A 119 -6.81 5.34 2.58
C ASP A 119 -6.24 6.76 2.49
N SER A 120 -5.00 6.95 2.95
CA SER A 120 -4.30 8.23 3.05
C SER A 120 -3.38 8.51 1.86
N VAL A 121 -3.22 7.57 0.91
CA VAL A 121 -2.40 7.80 -0.29
C VAL A 121 -2.98 8.93 -1.13
N ASN A 122 -2.22 10.02 -1.26
CA ASN A 122 -2.63 11.17 -2.05
C ASN A 122 -2.74 10.81 -3.54
N HIS A 123 -3.94 10.90 -4.11
CA HIS A 123 -4.17 10.59 -5.53
C HIS A 123 -3.37 11.48 -6.49
N ARG A 124 -2.93 12.67 -6.06
CA ARG A 124 -2.03 13.51 -6.87
C ARG A 124 -0.66 12.87 -7.01
N LEU A 125 -0.18 12.14 -6.01
CA LEU A 125 1.13 11.46 -6.05
C LEU A 125 1.11 10.22 -6.96
N LEU A 126 -0.08 9.66 -7.26
CA LEU A 126 -0.25 8.64 -8.30
C LEU A 126 -0.02 9.15 -9.72
N ASP A 127 0.10 10.47 -9.92
CA ASP A 127 0.45 11.04 -11.23
C ASP A 127 1.96 11.16 -11.44
N PHE A 128 2.70 11.35 -10.34
CA PHE A 128 4.14 11.59 -10.34
C PHE A 128 4.92 10.28 -10.17
N LYS A 129 4.50 9.43 -9.23
CA LYS A 129 5.19 8.16 -8.92
C LYS A 129 5.31 7.22 -10.12
N PRO A 130 4.28 7.00 -10.95
CA PRO A 130 4.43 6.17 -12.14
C PRO A 130 5.46 6.72 -13.13
N ARG A 131 5.63 8.05 -13.21
CA ARG A 131 6.65 8.67 -14.08
C ARG A 131 8.06 8.40 -13.55
N GLU A 132 8.27 8.52 -12.25
CA GLU A 132 9.55 8.20 -11.60
C GLU A 132 9.93 6.72 -11.76
N THR A 133 8.93 5.82 -11.70
CA THR A 133 9.15 4.40 -11.93
C THR A 133 9.41 4.05 -13.39
N GLY A 134 9.22 4.97 -14.35
CA GLY A 134 9.31 4.65 -15.79
C GLY A 134 8.23 3.68 -16.29
N LEU A 135 7.12 3.54 -15.56
CA LEU A 135 5.99 2.71 -15.99
C LEU A 135 5.32 3.29 -17.23
N ASN A 136 4.72 2.42 -18.05
CA ASN A 136 3.96 2.86 -19.21
C ASN A 136 2.88 3.87 -18.79
N PRO A 137 2.82 5.08 -19.40
CA PRO A 137 1.84 6.11 -19.03
C PRO A 137 0.38 5.64 -19.06
N LYS A 138 0.06 4.66 -19.91
CA LYS A 138 -1.28 4.03 -19.97
C LYS A 138 -1.67 3.39 -18.64
N VAL A 139 -0.73 2.74 -17.96
CA VAL A 139 -0.95 2.10 -16.66
C VAL A 139 -1.22 3.16 -15.59
N GLY A 140 -0.44 4.25 -15.57
CA GLY A 140 -0.68 5.39 -14.67
C GLY A 140 -2.06 6.05 -14.91
N ASN A 141 -2.42 6.29 -16.16
CA ASN A 141 -3.74 6.84 -16.52
C ASN A 141 -4.88 5.90 -16.10
N TRP A 142 -4.70 4.59 -16.29
CA TRP A 142 -5.66 3.59 -15.86
C TRP A 142 -5.86 3.60 -14.34
N PHE A 143 -4.78 3.73 -13.55
CA PHE A 143 -4.87 3.85 -12.09
C PHE A 143 -5.65 5.08 -11.65
N ARG A 144 -5.35 6.24 -12.24
CA ARG A 144 -6.08 7.47 -11.96
C ARG A 144 -7.58 7.28 -12.22
N ALA A 145 -7.93 6.71 -13.37
CA ALA A 145 -9.30 6.44 -13.73
C ALA A 145 -9.98 5.39 -12.83
N PHE A 146 -9.23 4.36 -12.40
CA PHE A 146 -9.72 3.29 -11.54
C PHE A 146 -10.05 3.78 -10.13
N LEU A 147 -9.28 4.71 -9.60
CA LEU A 147 -9.46 5.26 -8.26
C LEU A 147 -10.43 6.44 -8.23
N SER A 148 -10.62 7.13 -9.35
CA SER A 148 -11.48 8.32 -9.40
C SER A 148 -12.96 8.01 -9.61
N GLY A 149 -13.81 8.72 -8.86
CA GLY A 149 -15.27 8.67 -9.03
C GLY A 149 -15.88 7.31 -8.69
N ARG A 150 -15.31 6.59 -7.72
CA ARG A 150 -15.82 5.29 -7.29
C ARG A 150 -17.07 5.48 -6.45
N THR A 151 -18.06 4.62 -6.68
CA THR A 151 -19.28 4.59 -5.86
C THR A 151 -19.29 3.34 -4.99
N TYR A 152 -20.01 3.41 -3.88
CA TYR A 152 -20.13 2.26 -2.99
C TYR A 152 -21.53 2.14 -2.39
N LYS A 153 -21.88 0.93 -2.00
CA LYS A 153 -23.01 0.62 -1.11
C LYS A 153 -22.49 -0.16 0.08
N VAL A 154 -23.08 0.04 1.25
CA VAL A 154 -22.75 -0.72 2.45
C VAL A 154 -23.75 -1.85 2.60
N ARG A 155 -23.27 -3.07 2.83
CA ARG A 155 -24.09 -4.26 3.07
C ARG A 155 -23.99 -4.70 4.52
N VAL A 156 -25.09 -4.65 5.25
CA VAL A 156 -25.20 -5.11 6.64
C VAL A 156 -26.33 -6.12 6.74
N ARG A 157 -26.04 -7.33 7.24
CA ARG A 157 -27.03 -8.42 7.43
C ARG A 157 -27.89 -8.70 6.18
N GLY A 158 -27.29 -8.61 4.99
CA GLY A 158 -27.98 -8.86 3.71
C GLY A 158 -28.69 -7.65 3.11
N CYS A 159 -28.93 -6.59 3.89
CA CYS A 159 -29.51 -5.34 3.41
C CYS A 159 -28.43 -4.42 2.82
N LEU A 160 -28.78 -3.70 1.75
CA LEU A 160 -27.92 -2.72 1.10
C LEU A 160 -28.38 -1.30 1.44
N SER A 161 -27.43 -0.41 1.67
CA SER A 161 -27.68 1.02 1.76
C SER A 161 -28.02 1.63 0.39
N GLU A 162 -28.43 2.90 0.42
CA GLU A 162 -28.35 3.77 -0.74
C GLU A 162 -26.89 3.92 -1.23
N VAL A 163 -26.74 4.38 -2.48
CA VAL A 163 -25.41 4.64 -3.05
C VAL A 163 -24.78 5.80 -2.29
N GLY A 164 -23.62 5.55 -1.68
CA GLY A 164 -22.84 6.59 -1.02
C GLY A 164 -22.21 7.56 -2.01
N SER A 165 -21.82 8.74 -1.52
CA SER A 165 -21.17 9.76 -2.34
C SER A 165 -19.92 9.23 -3.03
N PRO A 166 -19.64 9.65 -4.28
CA PRO A 166 -18.42 9.28 -4.97
C PRO A 166 -17.18 9.57 -4.12
N THR A 167 -16.27 8.60 -4.07
CA THR A 167 -15.01 8.70 -3.36
C THR A 167 -13.85 8.45 -4.31
N ASN A 168 -12.70 9.04 -4.00
CA ASN A 168 -11.47 8.74 -4.69
C ASN A 168 -10.68 7.63 -4.01
N LYS A 169 -11.04 7.24 -2.77
CA LYS A 169 -10.30 6.24 -1.99
C LYS A 169 -10.25 4.90 -2.71
N GLY A 170 -9.08 4.24 -2.61
CA GLY A 170 -8.90 2.88 -3.13
C GLY A 170 -9.78 1.86 -2.39
N PRO A 171 -10.29 0.82 -3.08
CA PRO A 171 -11.10 -0.19 -2.42
C PRO A 171 -10.24 -1.04 -1.48
N GLN A 172 -10.66 -1.15 -0.20
CA GLN A 172 -9.98 -1.98 0.79
C GLN A 172 -10.14 -3.47 0.44
N GLY A 173 -9.09 -4.07 -0.12
CA GLY A 173 -9.13 -5.39 -0.75
C GLY A 173 -8.80 -5.38 -2.26
N SER A 174 -8.38 -4.23 -2.80
CA SER A 174 -7.71 -4.13 -4.10
C SER A 174 -6.49 -5.05 -4.15
N ILE A 175 -6.28 -5.68 -5.30
CA ILE A 175 -5.10 -6.53 -5.56
C ILE A 175 -3.86 -5.65 -5.79
N LEU A 176 -4.07 -4.45 -6.35
CA LEU A 176 -3.00 -3.49 -6.64
C LEU A 176 -2.70 -2.54 -5.48
N GLY A 177 -3.66 -2.32 -4.57
CA GLY A 177 -3.52 -1.44 -3.42
C GLY A 177 -2.20 -1.63 -2.66
N PRO A 178 -1.84 -2.85 -2.21
CA PRO A 178 -0.58 -3.09 -1.52
C PRO A 178 0.66 -2.70 -2.33
N LEU A 179 0.67 -2.95 -3.64
CA LEU A 179 1.81 -2.60 -4.50
C LEU A 179 1.96 -1.08 -4.66
N LEU A 180 0.84 -0.36 -4.78
CA LEU A 180 0.84 1.09 -4.82
C LEU A 180 1.32 1.70 -3.49
N LEU A 181 0.96 1.10 -2.36
CA LEU A 181 1.46 1.48 -1.05
C LEU A 181 2.99 1.36 -0.99
N LEU A 182 3.56 0.26 -1.49
CA LEU A 182 5.01 0.10 -1.52
C LEU A 182 5.70 1.20 -2.32
N VAL A 183 5.18 1.52 -3.51
CA VAL A 183 5.72 2.60 -4.36
C VAL A 183 5.67 3.94 -3.63
N TYR A 184 4.62 4.18 -2.85
CA TYR A 184 4.45 5.40 -2.06
C TYR A 184 5.43 5.49 -0.91
N VAL A 185 5.44 4.47 -0.04
CA VAL A 185 6.26 4.42 1.18
C VAL A 185 7.74 4.38 0.85
N ASN A 186 8.15 3.91 -0.34
CA ASN A 186 9.55 3.76 -0.71
C ASN A 186 10.41 5.02 -0.51
N ASP A 187 9.86 6.20 -0.71
CA ASP A 187 10.57 7.47 -0.54
C ASP A 187 11.03 7.72 0.89
N ILE A 188 10.26 7.24 1.88
CA ILE A 188 10.47 7.59 3.29
C ILE A 188 11.87 7.19 3.74
N ILE A 189 12.42 6.12 3.15
CA ILE A 189 13.69 5.49 3.55
C ILE A 189 14.89 6.26 3.02
N SER A 190 14.75 7.02 1.94
CA SER A 190 15.88 7.70 1.30
C SER A 190 16.62 8.67 2.22
N GLY A 191 15.98 9.14 3.30
CA GLY A 191 16.58 10.00 4.31
C GLY A 191 16.84 9.36 5.68
N LEU A 192 16.44 8.10 5.90
CA LEU A 192 16.56 7.46 7.22
C LEU A 192 17.94 6.85 7.42
N GLU A 193 18.44 6.95 8.65
CA GLU A 193 19.67 6.29 9.02
C GLU A 193 19.43 4.79 9.26
N LYS A 194 20.42 3.98 8.88
CA LYS A 194 20.36 2.52 8.95
C LYS A 194 20.95 2.03 10.28
N PRO A 195 20.46 0.91 10.83
CA PRO A 195 19.48 0.00 10.26
C PRO A 195 18.03 0.46 10.46
N CYS A 196 17.23 0.36 9.40
CA CYS A 196 15.78 0.49 9.44
C CYS A 196 15.14 -0.68 8.70
N PHE A 197 13.95 -1.08 9.13
CA PHE A 197 13.24 -2.24 8.59
C PHE A 197 11.79 -1.88 8.36
N LEU A 198 11.30 -2.17 7.15
CA LEU A 198 9.92 -1.90 6.78
C LEU A 198 9.17 -3.18 6.45
N TYR A 199 7.91 -3.22 6.86
CA TYR A 199 6.96 -4.23 6.43
C TYR A 199 5.68 -3.54 6.00
N ALA A 200 5.56 -3.28 4.70
CA ALA A 200 4.55 -2.40 4.12
C ALA A 200 4.67 -0.98 4.69
N ASP A 201 3.67 -0.55 5.46
CA ASP A 201 3.63 0.73 6.18
C ASP A 201 4.29 0.67 7.56
N ASP A 202 4.48 -0.51 8.17
CA ASP A 202 5.17 -0.64 9.46
C ASP A 202 6.66 -0.30 9.31
N ILE A 203 7.19 0.56 10.20
CA ILE A 203 8.60 0.93 10.23
C ILE A 203 9.21 0.61 11.60
N LYS A 204 10.39 -0.01 11.58
CA LYS A 204 11.26 -0.15 12.75
C LYS A 204 12.55 0.60 12.52
N LEU A 205 12.90 1.46 13.46
CA LEU A 205 14.20 2.13 13.53
C LEU A 205 15.03 1.46 14.62
N VAL A 206 16.26 1.07 14.30
CA VAL A 206 17.22 0.56 15.28
C VAL A 206 18.25 1.64 15.54
N LYS A 207 18.38 2.05 16.80
CA LYS A 207 19.19 3.20 17.21
C LYS A 207 20.09 2.86 18.38
N ASN A 208 21.16 3.64 18.51
CA ASN A 208 21.97 3.65 19.71
C ASN A 208 21.30 4.60 20.73
N PRO A 209 20.99 4.16 21.96
CA PRO A 209 20.42 5.02 23.01
C PRO A 209 21.20 6.30 23.31
N ASP A 210 22.52 6.28 23.08
CA ASP A 210 23.40 7.44 23.27
C ASP A 210 23.24 8.50 22.16
N ASP A 211 22.69 8.13 21.00
CA ASP A 211 22.44 9.03 19.87
C ASP A 211 20.96 9.37 19.71
N ARG A 212 20.45 10.14 20.66
CA ARG A 212 19.06 10.64 20.64
C ARG A 212 18.79 11.59 19.48
N TYR A 213 19.83 12.25 18.96
CA TYR A 213 19.70 13.19 17.84
C TYR A 213 19.39 12.46 16.54
N SER A 214 20.00 11.30 16.32
CA SER A 214 19.70 10.42 15.19
C SER A 214 18.24 9.97 15.18
N LEU A 215 17.73 9.48 16.32
CA LEU A 215 16.31 9.07 16.42
C LEU A 215 15.38 10.25 16.14
N GLN A 216 15.62 11.39 16.79
CA GLN A 216 14.78 12.58 16.62
C GLN A 216 14.80 13.09 15.18
N SER A 217 15.97 13.06 14.52
CA SER A 217 16.12 13.45 13.12
C SER A 217 15.28 12.57 12.20
N ASP A 218 15.32 11.25 12.38
CA ASP A 218 14.55 10.32 11.55
C ASP A 218 13.05 10.42 11.79
N ILE A 219 12.62 10.61 13.05
CA ILE A 219 11.20 10.89 13.36
C ILE A 219 10.74 12.17 12.65
N LEU A 220 11.54 13.24 12.65
CA LEU A 220 11.18 14.48 11.96
C LEU A 220 11.07 14.29 10.45
N LYS A 221 12.01 13.57 9.81
CA LYS A 221 11.94 13.26 8.38
C LYS A 221 10.69 12.45 8.03
N ILE A 222 10.32 11.48 8.88
CA ILE A 222 9.11 10.68 8.73
C ILE A 222 7.85 11.57 8.82
N CYS A 223 7.81 12.45 9.81
CA CYS A 223 6.72 13.41 9.99
C CYS A 223 6.59 14.37 8.79
N GLU A 224 7.70 14.95 8.32
CA GLU A 224 7.72 15.83 7.14
C GLU A 224 7.27 15.09 5.87
N TRP A 225 7.71 13.85 5.68
CA TRP A 225 7.26 13.02 4.57
C TRP A 225 5.76 12.74 4.63
N SER A 226 5.21 12.49 5.82
CA SER A 226 3.78 12.18 6.01
C SER A 226 2.84 13.33 5.66
N GLN A 227 3.36 14.55 5.55
CA GLN A 227 2.60 15.75 5.20
C GLN A 227 2.54 16.04 3.68
N LYS A 228 3.27 15.27 2.85
CA LYS A 228 3.27 15.39 1.38
C LYS A 228 2.08 14.65 0.75
#